data_AF-A0A7Y2CTV6-F1
#
_entry.id   AF-A0A7Y2CTV6-F1
#
_cell.length_a   1.000
_cell.length_b   1.000
_cell.length_c   1.000
_cell.angle_alpha   90.00
_cell.angle_beta   90.00
_cell.angle_gamma   90.00
#
_symmetry.space_group_name_H-M   'P 1'
#
loop_
_entity.id
_entity.type
_entity.pdbx_description
1 polymer ?
#
loop_
_entity_poly.entity_id
_entity_poly.type
_entity_poly.pdbx_seq_one_letter_code
_entity_poly.pdbx_strand_id
1 'polypeptide(L)' 'IPVTNTSVNPARSTGVALFVGDWAVAQLWLFWLAPIVGAVLGALAYRMIATKED' A
#
# COMPACT_ATOMS: atom_id res chain seq x y z
N ILE A 1 -12.71 3.59 -0.52
CA ILE A 1 -14.07 3.20 -1.00
C ILE A 1 -14.42 4.22 -2.08
N PRO A 2 -14.73 3.85 -3.35
CA PRO A 2 -15.34 2.61 -3.83
C PRO A 2 -14.43 1.60 -4.53
N VAL A 3 -13.14 1.89 -4.74
CA VAL A 3 -12.33 1.11 -5.70
C VAL A 3 -11.74 -0.19 -5.10
N THR A 4 -11.01 -0.11 -3.97
CA THR A 4 -10.24 -1.24 -3.42
C THR A 4 -10.50 -1.52 -1.93
N ASN A 5 -11.62 -1.02 -1.40
CA ASN A 5 -11.90 -1.00 0.05
C ASN A 5 -10.80 -0.34 0.91
N THR A 6 -9.92 0.44 0.28
CA THR A 6 -8.82 1.19 0.90
C THR A 6 -7.84 0.29 1.65
N SER A 7 -6.82 -0.22 0.94
CA SER A 7 -5.72 -0.97 1.57
C SER A 7 -4.74 -0.03 2.28
N VAL A 8 -3.87 0.67 1.53
CA VAL A 8 -2.77 1.57 1.97
C VAL A 8 -1.84 1.02 3.07
N ASN A 9 -2.02 -0.22 3.51
CA ASN A 9 -1.29 -0.88 4.58
C ASN A 9 -1.29 -2.40 4.33
N PRO A 10 -0.14 -2.98 3.94
CA PRO A 10 -0.06 -4.41 3.62
C PRO A 10 -0.40 -5.35 4.78
N ALA A 11 -0.04 -5.00 6.02
CA ALA A 11 -0.34 -5.80 7.20
C ALA A 11 -1.85 -5.84 7.49
N ARG A 12 -2.54 -4.69 7.36
CA ARG A 12 -4.00 -4.60 7.48
C ARG A 12 -4.72 -5.45 6.44
N SER A 13 -4.25 -5.43 5.18
CA SER A 13 -4.82 -6.28 4.13
C SER A 13 -4.57 -7.77 4.38
N THR A 14 -3.38 -8.15 4.84
CA THR A 14 -3.00 -9.54 5.13
C THR A 14 -3.86 -10.13 6.24
N GLY A 15 -4.07 -9.39 7.33
CA GLY A 15 -4.87 -9.85 8.46
C GLY A 15 -6.26 -10.31 8.05
N VAL A 16 -6.97 -9.53 7.23
CA VAL A 16 -8.32 -9.89 6.75
C VAL A 16 -8.27 -11.00 5.69
N ALA A 17 -7.32 -10.93 4.75
CA ALA A 17 -7.24 -11.87 3.64
C ALA A 17 -7.07 -13.33 4.10
N LEU A 18 -6.35 -13.58 5.19
CA LEU A 18 -6.16 -14.93 5.73
C LEU A 18 -7.45 -15.56 6.28
N PHE A 19 -8.38 -14.76 6.81
CA PHE A 19 -9.68 -15.26 7.28
C PHE A 19 -10.70 -15.39 6.15
N VAL A 20 -10.62 -14.53 5.13
CA VAL A 20 -11.50 -14.62 3.96
C VAL A 20 -11.08 -15.76 3.02
N GLY A 21 -9.77 -15.98 2.86
CA GLY A 21 -9.22 -17.01 1.98
C GLY A 21 -9.39 -16.69 0.49
N ASP A 22 -9.13 -17.72 -0.33
CA ASP A 22 -9.40 -17.77 -1.79
C ASP A 22 -9.07 -16.46 -2.53
N TRP A 23 -10.09 -15.76 -3.04
CA TRP A 23 -9.93 -14.56 -3.85
C TRP A 23 -9.17 -13.43 -3.14
N ALA A 24 -9.30 -13.32 -1.81
CA ALA A 24 -8.65 -12.25 -1.04
C ALA A 24 -7.14 -12.50 -0.92
N VAL A 25 -6.73 -13.77 -0.78
CA VAL A 25 -5.31 -14.17 -0.77
C VAL A 25 -4.74 -14.06 -2.18
N ALA A 26 -5.49 -14.46 -3.22
CA ALA A 26 -5.07 -14.36 -4.61
C ALA A 26 -4.79 -12.90 -5.05
N GLN A 27 -5.49 -11.92 -4.47
CA GLN A 27 -5.28 -10.49 -4.75
C GLN A 27 -4.30 -9.79 -3.79
N LEU A 28 -3.87 -10.47 -2.71
CA LEU A 28 -3.10 -9.85 -1.62
C LEU A 28 -1.78 -9.22 -2.08
N TRP A 29 -1.13 -9.78 -3.10
CA TRP A 29 0.14 -9.29 -3.64
C TRP A 29 0.06 -7.82 -4.09
N LEU A 30 -1.06 -7.39 -4.67
CA LEU A 30 -1.26 -6.02 -5.14
C LEU A 30 -1.28 -5.05 -3.95
N PHE A 31 -1.86 -5.48 -2.84
CA PHE A 31 -1.93 -4.72 -1.59
C PHE A 31 -0.62 -4.70 -0.79
N TRP A 32 0.38 -5.48 -1.21
CA TRP A 32 1.76 -5.30 -0.77
C TRP A 32 2.52 -4.37 -1.70
N LEU A 33 2.48 -4.63 -3.01
CA LEU A 33 3.27 -3.90 -3.99
C LEU A 33 2.86 -2.42 -4.06
N ALA A 34 1.57 -2.13 -4.24
CA ALA A 34 1.12 -0.76 -4.51
C ALA A 34 1.35 0.20 -3.33
N PRO A 35 1.04 -0.14 -2.05
CA PRO A 35 1.33 0.76 -0.94
C PRO A 35 2.83 1.02 -0.73
N ILE A 36 3.68 0.02 -0.90
CA ILE A 36 5.12 0.17 -0.72
C ILE A 36 5.70 1.07 -1.82
N VAL A 37 5.35 0.80 -3.08
CA VAL A 37 5.78 1.65 -4.21
C VAL A 37 5.28 3.08 -4.02
N GLY A 38 4.00 3.26 -3.66
CA GLY A 38 3.42 4.58 -3.37
C GLY A 38 4.14 5.31 -2.23
N ALA A 39 4.50 4.61 -1.16
CA ALA A 39 5.24 5.19 -0.03
C ALA A 39 6.65 5.64 -0.44
N VAL A 40 7.37 4.82 -1.21
CA VAL A 40 8.70 5.17 -1.73
C VAL A 40 8.61 6.39 -2.65
N LEU A 41 7.67 6.40 -3.60
CA LEU A 41 7.47 7.53 -4.51
C LEU A 41 7.07 8.80 -3.74
N GLY A 42 6.19 8.70 -2.75
CA GLY A 42 5.80 9.81 -1.90
C GLY A 42 6.97 10.38 -1.08
N ALA A 43 7.80 9.51 -0.52
CA ALA A 43 9.01 9.92 0.20
C ALA A 43 10.02 10.62 -0.72
N LEU A 44 10.25 10.09 -1.92
CA LEU A 44 11.12 10.72 -2.92
C LEU A 44 10.57 12.08 -3.36
N ALA A 45 9.27 12.16 -3.67
CA ALA A 45 8.63 13.41 -4.03
C ALA A 45 8.75 14.46 -2.91
N TYR A 46 8.53 14.07 -1.66
CA TYR A 46 8.73 14.97 -0.52
C TYR A 46 10.18 15.46 -0.43
N ARG A 47 11.16 14.56 -0.59
CA ARG A 47 12.58 14.94 -0.61
C ARG A 47 12.91 15.95 -1.71
N MET A 48 12.35 15.79 -2.89
CA MET A 48 12.64 16.67 -4.02
C MET A 48 11.98 18.05 -3.90
N ILE A 49 10.80 18.14 -3.28
CA ILE A 49 10.00 19.36 -3.27
C ILE A 49 10.18 20.16 -1.97
N ALA A 50 10.23 19.47 -0.84
CA ALA A 50 10.06 20.08 0.48
C ALA A 50 11.31 20.02 1.36
N THR A 51 12.33 19.24 0.99
CA THR A 51 13.60 19.25 1.73
C THR A 51 14.43 20.44 1.26
N LYS A 52 14.68 21.38 2.16
CA LYS A 52 15.70 22.42 1.95
C LYS A 52 17.05 21.78 2.22
N GLU A 53 17.98 21.91 1.27
CA GLU A 53 19.40 21.68 1.55
C GLU A 53 19.88 22.88 2.36
N ASP A 54 20.25 22.65 3.62
CA ASP A 54 20.98 23.61 4.44
C ASP A 54 22.48 23.54 4.12
#